data_AF-A0A0D8XB56-F1
#
_entry.id   AF-A0A0D8XB56-F1
#
_cell.length_a   1.000
_cell.length_b   1.000
_cell.length_c   1.000
_cell.angle_alpha   90.00
_cell.angle_beta   90.00
_cell.angle_gamma   90.00
#
_symmetry.space_group_name_H-M   'P 1'
#
loop_
_entity.id
_entity.type
_entity.pdbx_description
1 polymer ?
#
loop_
_entity_poly.entity_id
_entity_poly.type
_entity_poly.pdbx_seq_one_letter_code
_entity_poly.pdbx_strand_id
1 'polypeptide(L)'
;MVGKDDDEEESDHHMYQENENATNISFCIKSEQSFENFWQLESAGIKEYSGTIMDKRHHQDMSVEKTFKETIEKKSDGYFVRLPWKDNAHKLPHNKGIAVQQMKSPIIKLANDPALLTNYHEIITQQCKGVNGTSR
;
A
#
# COMPACT_ATOMS: atom_id res chain seq x y z
N MET A 1 16.61 57.85 9.53
CA MET A 1 15.28 57.39 9.97
C MET A 1 14.61 56.80 8.74
N VAL A 2 14.78 55.52 8.41
CA VAL A 2 14.38 54.27 9.10
C VAL A 2 12.87 54.16 9.31
N GLY A 3 12.27 53.22 8.57
CA GLY A 3 11.00 52.54 8.83
C GLY A 3 9.78 53.24 8.20
N LYS A 4 8.90 52.56 7.47
CA LYS A 4 8.59 51.13 7.44
C LYS A 4 8.09 50.75 6.05
N ASP A 5 8.73 49.76 5.45
CA ASP A 5 8.06 48.84 4.53
C ASP A 5 7.35 47.85 5.45
N ASP A 6 6.02 47.87 5.48
CA ASP A 6 5.26 46.82 6.14
C ASP A 6 5.01 45.75 5.10
N ASP A 7 5.90 44.76 5.11
CA ASP A 7 5.79 43.49 4.40
C ASP A 7 4.46 42.81 4.78
N GLU A 8 3.60 42.56 3.80
CA GLU A 8 2.49 41.63 3.95
C GLU A 8 3.07 40.22 4.10
N GLU A 9 3.37 39.81 5.35
CA GLU A 9 3.58 38.41 5.69
C GLU A 9 2.23 37.67 5.50
N GLU A 10 2.04 37.13 4.31
CA GLU A 10 1.04 36.11 4.03
C GLU A 10 1.42 34.85 4.82
N SER A 11 0.92 34.79 6.06
CA SER A 11 1.02 33.64 6.94
C SER A 11 0.23 32.49 6.31
N ASP A 12 0.96 31.63 5.62
CA ASP A 12 0.49 30.35 5.07
C ASP A 12 0.20 29.39 6.24
N HIS A 13 -0.84 29.70 7.00
CA HIS A 13 -1.39 28.83 8.03
C HIS A 13 -2.14 27.68 7.35
N HIS A 14 -1.37 26.81 6.71
CA HIS A 14 -1.85 25.56 6.15
C HIS A 14 -2.32 24.69 7.32
N MET A 15 -3.64 24.63 7.48
CA MET A 15 -4.36 23.79 8.44
C MET A 15 -3.98 22.33 8.17
N TYR A 16 -2.99 21.80 8.89
CA TYR A 16 -2.85 20.36 9.03
C TYR A 16 -3.95 19.91 10.00
N GLN A 17 -5.12 19.61 9.44
CA GLN A 17 -6.05 18.73 10.14
C GLN A 17 -5.36 17.38 10.24
N GLU A 18 -4.90 17.04 11.45
CA GLU A 18 -4.52 15.69 11.79
C GLU A 18 -5.71 14.78 11.47
N ASN A 19 -5.50 13.85 10.56
CA ASN A 19 -6.53 12.89 10.23
C ASN A 19 -6.56 11.83 11.34
N GLU A 20 -7.51 11.95 12.25
CA GLU A 20 -7.74 10.97 13.34
C GLU A 20 -7.98 9.52 12.84
N ASN A 21 -8.10 9.33 11.51
CA ASN A 21 -8.16 8.02 10.86
C ASN A 21 -6.80 7.32 10.72
N ALA A 22 -5.67 8.03 10.65
CA ALA A 22 -4.35 7.42 10.45
C ALA A 22 -3.89 6.69 11.72
N THR A 23 -4.20 7.26 12.89
CA THR A 23 -3.89 6.67 14.19
C THR A 23 -4.72 5.41 14.45
N ASN A 24 -5.96 5.34 13.92
CA ASN A 24 -6.84 4.19 14.08
C ASN A 24 -6.40 2.96 13.28
N ILE A 25 -5.79 3.14 12.11
CA ILE A 25 -5.30 2.01 11.29
C ILE A 25 -4.15 1.28 12.00
N SER A 26 -3.29 2.01 12.73
CA SER A 26 -2.15 1.43 13.44
C SER A 26 -2.55 0.57 14.65
N PHE A 27 -3.73 0.77 15.22
CA PHE A 27 -4.21 0.02 16.39
C PHE A 27 -4.77 -1.35 16.00
N CYS A 28 -5.52 -1.43 14.88
CA CYS A 28 -6.20 -2.65 14.44
C CYS A 28 -5.26 -3.76 13.95
N ILE A 29 -4.01 -3.46 13.61
CA ILE A 29 -3.05 -4.48 13.13
C ILE A 29 -2.48 -5.32 14.28
N LYS A 30 -2.58 -4.86 15.54
CA LYS A 30 -1.94 -5.49 16.70
C LYS A 30 -2.84 -6.42 17.51
N SER A 31 -4.15 -6.42 17.28
CA SER A 31 -5.07 -7.35 17.93
C SER A 31 -5.52 -8.42 16.94
N GLU A 32 -5.38 -9.69 17.30
CA GLU A 32 -6.02 -10.83 16.62
C GLU A 32 -7.56 -10.77 16.67
N GLN A 33 -8.13 -9.69 17.23
CA GLN A 33 -9.55 -9.38 17.15
C GLN A 33 -9.87 -8.78 15.79
N SER A 34 -9.81 -9.72 14.87
CA SER A 34 -10.74 -10.01 13.81
C SER A 34 -10.71 -9.06 12.61
N PHE A 35 -9.98 -9.57 11.62
CA PHE A 35 -10.31 -9.37 10.21
C PHE A 35 -11.82 -9.38 9.94
N GLU A 36 -12.59 -10.20 10.67
CA GLU A 36 -14.06 -10.21 10.66
C GLU A 36 -14.67 -8.88 11.14
N ASN A 37 -14.20 -8.28 12.23
CA ASN A 37 -14.66 -6.97 12.68
C ASN A 37 -14.25 -5.89 11.69
N PHE A 38 -13.06 -5.98 11.09
CA PHE A 38 -12.65 -5.07 10.02
C PHE A 38 -13.63 -5.14 8.84
N TRP A 39 -13.97 -6.35 8.39
CA TRP A 39 -14.92 -6.57 7.30
C TRP A 39 -16.33 -6.09 7.64
N GLN A 40 -16.78 -6.34 8.87
CA GLN A 40 -18.06 -5.84 9.37
C GLN A 40 -18.10 -4.32 9.42
N LEU A 41 -17.01 -3.67 9.85
CA LEU A 41 -16.91 -2.21 9.95
C LEU A 41 -16.87 -1.55 8.57
N GLU A 42 -16.14 -2.15 7.61
CA GLU A 42 -16.16 -1.74 6.19
C GLU A 42 -17.57 -1.88 5.57
N SER A 43 -18.27 -2.97 5.90
CA SER A 43 -19.63 -3.23 5.41
C SER A 43 -20.71 -2.34 6.06
N ALA A 44 -20.45 -1.85 7.29
CA ALA A 44 -21.44 -1.10 8.08
C ALA A 44 -21.64 0.35 7.61
N GLY A 45 -20.67 0.93 6.90
CA GLY A 45 -20.71 2.32 6.43
C GLY A 45 -21.43 2.55 5.10
N ILE A 46 -21.80 1.51 4.36
CA ILE A 46 -22.34 1.60 2.99
C ILE A 46 -23.77 1.06 2.96
N LYS A 47 -24.72 1.76 3.59
CA LYS A 47 -26.16 1.48 3.46
C LYS A 47 -26.90 2.63 2.79
N GLU A 48 -26.39 3.09 1.66
CA GLU A 48 -27.24 3.69 0.62
C GLU A 48 -27.67 2.56 -0.33
N TYR A 49 -28.93 2.60 -0.80
CA TYR A 49 -29.50 1.56 -1.67
C TYR A 49 -28.60 1.31 -2.90
N SER A 50 -27.84 0.22 -2.84
CA SER A 50 -26.80 -0.14 -3.81
C SER A 50 -27.09 -1.46 -4.52
N GLY A 51 -28.36 -1.92 -4.53
CA GLY A 51 -28.75 -3.23 -5.07
C GLY A 51 -28.15 -3.52 -6.45
N THR A 52 -28.20 -2.56 -7.36
CA THR A 52 -27.61 -2.71 -8.70
C THR A 52 -26.07 -2.80 -8.71
N ILE A 53 -25.38 -2.25 -7.71
CA ILE A 53 -23.92 -2.35 -7.55
C ILE A 53 -23.55 -3.67 -6.88
N MET A 54 -24.29 -4.10 -5.86
CA MET A 54 -24.10 -5.39 -5.20
C MET A 54 -24.32 -6.56 -6.15
N ASP A 55 -25.41 -6.52 -6.94
CA ASP A 55 -25.71 -7.57 -7.93
C ASP A 55 -24.64 -7.64 -9.01
N LYS A 56 -24.16 -6.49 -9.51
CA LYS A 56 -23.06 -6.42 -10.49
C LYS A 56 -21.76 -7.00 -9.94
N ARG A 57 -21.41 -6.68 -8.68
CA ARG A 57 -20.23 -7.24 -8.01
C ARG A 57 -20.36 -8.75 -7.87
N HIS A 58 -21.50 -9.24 -7.39
CA HIS A 58 -21.76 -10.66 -7.22
C HIS A 58 -21.63 -11.44 -8.55
N HIS A 59 -22.18 -10.90 -9.64
CA HIS A 59 -22.02 -11.50 -10.97
C HIS A 59 -20.56 -11.50 -11.44
N GLN A 60 -19.81 -10.43 -11.18
CA GLN A 60 -18.40 -10.35 -11.51
C GLN A 60 -17.58 -11.38 -10.70
N ASP A 61 -17.85 -11.51 -9.41
CA ASP A 61 -17.16 -12.45 -8.51
C ASP A 61 -17.39 -13.89 -8.93
N MET A 62 -18.64 -14.26 -9.26
CA MET A 62 -18.94 -15.60 -9.79
C MET A 62 -18.19 -15.90 -11.09
N SER A 63 -18.07 -14.92 -11.98
CA SER A 63 -17.33 -15.08 -13.24
C SER A 63 -15.83 -15.26 -13.01
N VAL A 64 -15.27 -14.50 -12.08
CA VAL A 64 -13.87 -14.58 -11.66
C VAL A 64 -13.57 -15.94 -11.04
N GLU A 65 -14.42 -16.40 -10.12
CA GLU A 65 -14.27 -17.69 -9.45
C GLU A 65 -14.34 -18.86 -10.43
N LYS A 66 -15.30 -18.80 -11.37
CA LYS A 66 -15.44 -19.81 -12.43
C LYS A 66 -14.18 -19.89 -13.28
N THR A 67 -13.71 -18.75 -13.80
CA THR A 67 -12.51 -18.69 -14.65
C THR A 67 -11.28 -19.17 -13.90
N PHE A 68 -11.13 -18.79 -12.64
CA PHE A 68 -10.04 -19.25 -11.80
C PHE A 68 -10.01 -20.78 -11.69
N LYS A 69 -11.15 -21.39 -11.30
CA LYS A 69 -11.27 -22.85 -11.16
C LYS A 69 -11.00 -23.60 -12.48
N GLU A 70 -11.48 -23.08 -13.60
CA GLU A 70 -11.30 -23.69 -14.92
C GLU A 70 -9.84 -23.65 -15.41
N THR A 71 -9.06 -22.66 -14.98
CA THR A 71 -7.68 -22.47 -15.44
C THR A 71 -6.63 -23.19 -14.61
N ILE A 72 -7.05 -23.97 -13.60
CA ILE A 72 -6.14 -24.79 -12.78
C ILE A 72 -5.77 -26.04 -13.57
N GLU A 73 -4.53 -26.09 -14.05
CA GLU A 73 -3.95 -27.25 -14.73
C GLU A 73 -2.91 -27.93 -13.83
N LYS A 74 -3.13 -29.20 -13.51
CA LYS A 74 -2.13 -30.02 -12.82
C LYS A 74 -1.16 -30.61 -13.85
N LYS A 75 0.11 -30.21 -13.77
CA LYS A 75 1.21 -30.78 -14.55
C LYS A 75 2.15 -31.60 -13.67
N SER A 76 3.09 -32.29 -14.30
CA SER A 76 4.08 -33.13 -13.61
C SER A 76 5.03 -32.34 -12.68
N ASP A 77 5.22 -31.06 -12.96
CA ASP A 77 6.08 -30.12 -12.24
C ASP A 77 5.32 -29.21 -11.25
N GLY A 78 3.98 -29.22 -11.26
CA GLY A 78 3.18 -28.43 -10.32
C GLY A 78 1.80 -28.03 -10.84
N TYR A 79 1.15 -27.10 -10.14
CA TYR A 79 -0.11 -26.50 -10.57
C TYR A 79 0.16 -25.21 -11.33
N PHE A 80 -0.41 -25.10 -12.52
CA PHE A 80 -0.44 -23.88 -13.32
C PHE A 80 -1.82 -23.27 -13.14
N VAL A 81 -1.87 -21.99 -12.79
CA VAL A 81 -3.13 -21.26 -12.61
C VAL A 81 -3.01 -19.96 -13.39
N ARG A 82 -4.10 -19.54 -14.05
CA ARG A 82 -4.15 -18.21 -14.66
C ARG A 82 -4.83 -17.27 -13.68
N LEU A 83 -4.19 -16.12 -13.44
CA LEU A 83 -4.82 -15.06 -12.65
C LEU A 83 -5.97 -14.43 -13.45
N PRO A 84 -7.16 -14.30 -12.85
CA PRO A 84 -8.31 -13.69 -13.52
C PRO A 84 -8.13 -12.17 -13.54
N TRP A 85 -7.52 -11.68 -14.62
CA TRP A 85 -7.39 -10.24 -14.86
C TRP A 85 -8.72 -9.64 -15.31
N LYS A 86 -8.96 -8.37 -14.97
CA LYS A 86 -10.15 -7.66 -15.43
C LYS A 86 -10.03 -7.36 -16.92
N ASP A 87 -11.06 -7.71 -17.69
CA ASP A 87 -11.18 -7.32 -19.09
C ASP A 87 -11.26 -5.78 -19.22
N ASN A 88 -10.59 -5.22 -20.21
CA ASN A 88 -10.52 -3.76 -20.45
C ASN A 88 -9.91 -2.97 -19.27
N ALA A 89 -8.87 -3.52 -18.63
CA ALA A 89 -8.11 -2.77 -17.64
C ALA A 89 -7.62 -1.44 -18.24
N HIS A 90 -8.01 -0.32 -17.61
CA HIS A 90 -7.54 1.00 -18.01
C HIS A 90 -6.02 1.04 -17.96
N LYS A 91 -5.41 1.69 -18.95
CA LYS A 91 -3.97 1.91 -18.95
C LYS A 91 -3.63 2.75 -17.72
N LEU A 92 -2.82 2.17 -16.82
CA LEU A 92 -2.37 2.88 -15.63
C LEU A 92 -1.57 4.13 -16.03
N PRO A 93 -1.73 5.24 -15.29
CA PRO A 93 -0.92 6.43 -15.53
C PRO A 93 0.56 6.12 -15.29
N HIS A 94 1.44 6.90 -15.93
CA HIS A 94 2.87 6.69 -15.82
C HIS A 94 3.38 7.07 -14.42
N ASN A 95 3.93 6.10 -13.68
CA ASN A 95 4.41 6.28 -12.30
C ASN A 95 5.89 6.72 -12.19
N LYS A 96 6.60 6.91 -13.30
CA LYS A 96 8.06 7.16 -13.30
C LYS A 96 8.45 8.38 -12.48
N GLY A 97 7.70 9.48 -12.56
CA GLY A 97 8.01 10.69 -11.80
C GLY A 97 7.97 10.42 -10.29
N ILE A 98 6.92 9.74 -9.83
CA ILE A 98 6.74 9.34 -8.43
C ILE A 98 7.85 8.38 -8.01
N ALA A 99 8.14 7.36 -8.83
CA ALA A 99 9.20 6.39 -8.54
C ALA A 99 10.58 7.06 -8.41
N VAL A 100 10.89 8.02 -9.28
CA VAL A 100 12.14 8.79 -9.21
C VAL A 100 12.22 9.61 -7.92
N GLN A 101 11.13 10.27 -7.52
CA GLN A 101 11.12 11.05 -6.27
C GLN A 101 11.23 10.16 -5.03
N GLN A 102 10.50 9.03 -5.02
CA GLN A 102 10.60 8.02 -3.97
C GLN A 102 11.99 7.42 -3.88
N MET A 103 12.73 7.31 -4.99
CA MET A 103 14.11 6.85 -4.99
C MET A 103 15.08 7.91 -4.46
N LYS A 104 14.90 9.18 -4.85
CA LYS A 104 15.78 10.28 -4.42
C LYS A 104 15.72 10.52 -2.91
N SER A 105 14.53 10.43 -2.31
CA SER A 105 14.32 10.75 -0.90
C SER A 105 15.18 9.87 0.05
N PRO A 106 15.18 8.53 -0.04
CA PRO A 106 16.09 7.67 0.72
C PRO A 106 17.56 7.96 0.44
N ILE A 107 17.95 8.19 -0.81
CA ILE A 107 19.36 8.47 -1.16
C ILE A 107 19.85 9.73 -0.43
N ILE A 108 19.07 10.81 -0.47
CA ILE A 108 19.40 12.06 0.21
C ILE A 108 19.44 11.86 1.73
N LYS A 109 18.43 11.17 2.29
CA LYS A 109 18.37 10.88 3.74
C LYS A 109 19.60 10.10 4.22
N LEU A 110 19.98 9.05 3.50
CA LEU A 110 21.13 8.22 3.84
C LEU A 110 22.46 8.95 3.63
N ALA A 111 22.55 9.84 2.65
CA ALA A 111 23.74 10.67 2.45
C ALA A 111 23.93 11.69 3.58
N ASN A 112 22.84 12.22 4.13
CA ASN A 112 22.86 13.19 5.23
C ASN A 112 23.08 12.54 6.61
N ASP A 113 22.86 11.23 6.74
CA ASP A 113 23.07 10.48 7.98
C ASP A 113 23.96 9.23 7.76
N PRO A 114 25.29 9.41 7.85
CA PRO A 114 26.25 8.31 7.69
C PRO A 114 26.12 7.20 8.74
N ALA A 115 25.65 7.53 9.95
CA ALA A 115 25.48 6.56 11.03
C ALA A 115 24.33 5.60 10.69
N LEU A 116 23.20 6.14 10.22
CA LEU A 116 22.07 5.34 9.75
C LEU A 116 22.45 4.46 8.55
N LEU A 117 23.21 4.99 7.59
CA LEU A 117 23.69 4.21 6.44
C LEU A 117 24.55 3.02 6.87
N THR A 118 25.46 3.24 7.84
CA THR A 118 26.32 2.19 8.38
C THR A 118 25.50 1.11 9.07
N ASN A 119 24.50 1.50 9.88
CA ASN A 119 23.60 0.57 10.55
C ASN A 119 22.83 -0.32 9.55
N TYR A 120 22.26 0.28 8.49
CA TYR A 120 21.60 -0.50 7.44
C TYR A 120 22.54 -1.48 6.75
N HIS A 121 23.76 -1.05 6.44
CA HIS A 121 24.77 -1.91 5.81
C HIS A 121 25.10 -3.13 6.69
N GLU A 122 25.26 -2.93 8.00
CA GLU A 122 25.53 -4.02 8.95
C GLU A 122 24.36 -5.02 9.02
N ILE A 123 23.13 -4.53 9.14
CA ILE A 123 21.92 -5.38 9.22
C ILE A 123 21.76 -6.21 7.95
N ILE A 124 21.85 -5.57 6.77
CA ILE A 124 21.71 -6.27 5.48
C ILE A 124 22.81 -7.33 5.35
N THR A 125 24.05 -7.00 5.71
CA THR A 125 25.17 -7.95 5.68
C THR A 125 24.93 -9.14 6.59
N GLN A 126 24.41 -8.93 7.81
CA GLN A 126 24.07 -10.01 8.72
C GLN A 126 22.98 -10.92 8.15
N GLN A 127 21.91 -10.35 7.58
CA GLN A 127 20.81 -11.11 6.97
C GLN A 127 21.29 -11.94 5.78
N CYS A 128 22.14 -11.39 4.92
CA CYS A 128 22.72 -12.13 3.81
C CYS A 128 23.59 -13.31 4.28
N LYS A 129 24.29 -13.19 5.42
CA LYS A 129 25.09 -14.28 6.00
C LYS A 129 24.24 -15.39 6.61
N GLY A 130 23.08 -15.05 7.17
CA GLY A 130 22.15 -15.99 7.81
C GLY A 130 21.50 -17.01 6.87
N VAL A 131 21.51 -16.76 5.55
CA VAL A 131 20.91 -17.66 4.54
C VAL A 131 21.85 -18.82 4.15
N ASN A 132 23.16 -18.71 4.43
CA ASN A 132 24.14 -19.75 4.07
C ASN A 132 24.31 -20.83 5.15
N GLY A 133 23.58 -20.75 6.26
CA GLY A 133 23.74 -21.63 7.44
C GLY A 133 22.61 -22.63 7.67
N THR A 134 21.58 -22.68 6.83
CA THR A 134 20.44 -23.59 7.01
C THR A 134 20.37 -24.64 5.90
N SER A 135 21.41 -25.47 5.80
CA SER A 135 21.23 -26.83 5.28
C SER A 135 20.58 -27.65 6.39
N ARG A 136 19.31 -28.00 6.20
CA ARG A 136 18.67 -29.11 6.89
C ARG A 136 17.95 -29.97 5.86
#